data_AF-A0A9Q0M7Y3-F1
#
_entry.id   AF-A0A9Q0M7Y3-F1
#
_cell.length_a   1.000
_cell.length_b   1.000
_cell.length_c   1.000
_cell.angle_alpha   90.00
_cell.angle_beta   90.00
_cell.angle_gamma   90.00
#
_symmetry.space_group_name_H-M   'P 1'
#
loop_
_entity.id
_entity.type
_entity.pdbx_description
1 polymer ?
#
loop_
_entity_poly.entity_id
_entity_poly.type
_entity_poly.pdbx_seq_one_letter_code
_entity_poly.pdbx_strand_id
1 'polypeptide(L)'
;MESSNFGDSNFGESNFGNQSDSVTQKADGTDLHNEESAPSSAEFSVMRKVLRNKLLHTHNKVEILQNDPSNPLYSAKSFEELSIPEEFLRGIYDMGFSKPSRIQEAALPILLREP
;
A
#
# COMPACT_ATOMS: atom_id res chain seq x y z
N MET A 1 32.41 32.14 26.72
CA MET A 1 31.30 32.61 27.56
C MET A 1 30.13 32.76 26.64
N GLU A 2 29.31 31.71 26.61
CA GLU A 2 28.14 31.59 25.78
C GLU A 2 27.14 32.72 26.01
N SER A 3 26.62 33.27 24.92
CA SER A 3 25.33 33.93 24.91
C SER A 3 24.26 32.83 25.02
N SER A 4 23.61 32.80 26.17
CA SER A 4 22.46 31.97 26.49
C SER A 4 21.28 32.26 25.57
N ASN A 5 21.00 31.33 24.64
CA ASN A 5 19.69 31.26 23.99
C ASN A 5 18.69 30.69 24.99
N PHE A 6 17.70 31.54 25.32
CA PHE A 6 16.52 31.17 26.07
C PHE A 6 15.83 29.97 25.41
N GLY A 7 15.48 28.99 26.24
CA GLY A 7 14.72 27.82 25.83
C GLY A 7 13.29 28.19 25.49
N ASP A 8 12.78 27.52 24.46
CA ASP A 8 11.40 27.09 24.46
C ASP A 8 11.38 25.60 24.16
N SER A 9 11.09 24.85 25.22
CA SER A 9 10.81 23.43 25.23
C SER A 9 9.45 23.19 24.59
N ASN A 10 9.41 22.82 23.31
CA ASN A 10 8.24 22.18 22.73
C ASN A 10 8.40 20.66 22.85
N PHE A 11 7.97 20.13 24.00
CA PHE A 11 7.86 18.71 24.26
C PHE A 11 6.39 18.37 24.53
N GLY A 12 5.83 17.52 23.66
CA GLY A 12 4.69 16.64 23.94
C GLY A 12 3.32 17.28 24.17
N GLU A 13 2.37 17.01 23.28
CA GLU A 13 1.45 15.88 23.50
C GLU A 13 0.49 15.73 22.31
N SER A 14 0.41 14.50 21.84
CA SER A 14 -0.61 13.97 20.94
C SER A 14 -2.01 14.08 21.55
N ASN A 15 -3.02 14.41 20.75
CA ASN A 15 -4.32 13.75 20.94
C ASN A 15 -5.07 13.58 19.61
N PHE A 16 -5.14 12.32 19.18
CA PHE A 16 -6.05 11.82 18.16
C PHE A 16 -7.46 11.79 18.76
N GLY A 17 -8.36 12.61 18.22
CA GLY A 17 -9.78 12.60 18.56
C GLY A 17 -10.62 12.65 17.30
N ASN A 18 -10.78 11.50 16.65
CA ASN A 18 -11.73 11.31 15.56
C ASN A 18 -13.08 10.93 16.19
N GLN A 19 -14.02 11.87 16.28
CA GLN A 19 -15.43 11.61 16.56
C GLN A 19 -16.27 12.49 15.63
N SER A 20 -16.67 11.91 14.50
CA SER A 20 -17.71 12.46 13.64
C SER A 20 -19.04 11.79 14.00
N ASP A 21 -19.75 12.37 14.96
CA ASP A 21 -21.18 12.13 15.16
C ASP A 21 -21.99 13.21 14.44
N SER A 22 -22.99 12.72 13.71
CA SER A 22 -23.92 13.38 12.80
C SER A 22 -24.77 14.49 13.41
N VAL A 23 -24.85 15.65 12.75
CA VAL A 23 -26.04 16.52 12.76
C VAL A 23 -26.25 17.18 11.39
N THR A 24 -27.40 16.86 10.79
CA THR A 24 -28.00 17.39 9.56
C THR A 24 -28.38 18.86 9.66
N GLN A 25 -28.11 19.69 8.63
CA GLN A 25 -29.02 20.77 8.19
C GLN A 25 -28.98 20.94 6.66
N LYS A 26 -30.17 20.89 6.04
CA LYS A 26 -30.44 21.18 4.63
C LYS A 26 -30.50 22.71 4.41
N ALA A 27 -30.04 23.18 3.25
CA ALA A 27 -30.52 24.41 2.63
C ALA A 27 -30.52 24.26 1.09
N ASP A 28 -31.58 24.77 0.50
CA ASP A 28 -31.99 24.79 -0.90
C ASP A 28 -31.29 25.92 -1.68
N GLY A 29 -31.05 25.74 -2.99
CA GLY A 29 -30.50 26.79 -3.86
C GLY A 29 -29.56 26.27 -4.96
N THR A 30 -30.00 26.40 -6.21
CA THR A 30 -29.30 26.02 -7.44
C THR A 30 -27.99 26.79 -7.66
N ASP A 31 -26.87 26.07 -7.77
CA ASP A 31 -25.69 26.51 -8.52
C ASP A 31 -25.26 25.38 -9.47
N LEU A 32 -25.84 25.40 -10.67
CA LEU A 32 -25.25 24.75 -11.83
C LEU A 32 -24.18 25.70 -12.33
N HIS A 33 -22.91 25.42 -12.05
CA HIS A 33 -21.78 25.46 -13.01
C HIS A 33 -20.46 25.17 -12.28
N ASN A 34 -19.86 24.03 -12.64
CA ASN A 34 -18.44 23.70 -12.50
C ASN A 34 -17.93 23.27 -11.12
N GLU A 35 -18.58 22.29 -10.51
CA GLU A 35 -17.86 21.37 -9.62
C GLU A 35 -17.15 20.33 -10.47
N GLU A 36 -15.96 20.68 -10.98
CA GLU A 36 -14.93 19.68 -11.21
C GLU A 36 -14.50 19.18 -9.82
N SER A 37 -15.38 18.38 -9.20
CA SER A 37 -15.16 17.79 -7.90
C SER A 37 -13.90 16.95 -8.04
N ALA A 38 -12.90 17.23 -7.21
CA ALA A 38 -11.64 16.49 -7.24
C ALA A 38 -11.96 14.99 -7.23
N PRO A 39 -11.32 14.18 -8.08
CA PRO A 39 -11.71 12.77 -8.21
C PRO A 39 -11.64 12.07 -6.85
N SER A 40 -12.60 11.18 -6.60
CA SER A 40 -12.59 10.35 -5.40
C SER A 40 -11.39 9.39 -5.38
N SER A 41 -11.03 8.89 -4.20
CA SER A 41 -9.94 7.89 -4.05
C SER A 41 -10.15 6.63 -4.91
N ALA A 42 -11.41 6.21 -5.08
CA ALA A 42 -11.78 5.09 -5.93
C ALA A 42 -11.55 5.41 -7.42
N GLU A 43 -11.98 6.59 -7.89
CA GLU A 43 -11.75 7.04 -9.26
C GLU A 43 -10.26 7.18 -9.56
N PHE A 44 -9.48 7.74 -8.65
CA PHE A 44 -8.01 7.79 -8.77
C PHE A 44 -7.38 6.39 -8.86
N SER A 45 -7.88 5.42 -8.10
CA SER A 45 -7.39 4.05 -8.14
C SER A 45 -7.72 3.36 -9.47
N VAL A 46 -8.91 3.59 -10.00
CA VAL A 46 -9.33 3.10 -11.34
C VAL A 46 -8.47 3.72 -12.43
N MET A 47 -8.32 5.05 -12.42
CA MET A 47 -7.45 5.76 -13.37
C MET A 47 -6.03 5.19 -13.35
N ARG A 48 -5.48 5.02 -12.15
CA ARG A 48 -4.15 4.44 -11.94
C ARG A 48 -4.03 2.99 -12.44
N LYS A 49 -5.09 2.18 -12.31
CA LYS A 49 -5.13 0.80 -12.80
C LYS A 49 -5.15 0.74 -14.32
N VAL A 50 -5.95 1.59 -14.98
CA VAL A 50 -6.08 1.61 -16.44
C VAL A 50 -4.82 2.18 -17.11
N LEU A 51 -4.18 3.18 -16.50
CA LEU A 51 -3.00 3.82 -17.07
C LEU A 51 -1.71 3.01 -16.88
N ARG A 52 -1.67 2.05 -15.94
CA ARG A 52 -0.46 1.29 -15.62
C ARG A 52 -0.41 -0.05 -16.34
N ASN A 53 0.50 -0.14 -17.31
CA ASN A 53 0.72 -1.36 -18.09
C ASN A 53 1.95 -2.16 -17.64
N LYS A 54 2.77 -1.63 -16.72
CA LYS A 54 4.00 -2.26 -16.25
C LYS A 54 4.18 -2.09 -14.75
N LEU A 55 5.01 -2.96 -14.18
CA LEU A 55 5.44 -2.87 -12.80
C LEU A 55 6.25 -1.59 -12.56
N LEU A 56 5.96 -0.90 -11.46
CA LEU A 56 6.74 0.25 -11.03
C LEU A 56 8.03 -0.21 -10.34
N HIS A 57 9.14 0.44 -10.69
CA HIS A 57 10.41 0.22 -10.00
C HIS A 57 10.42 1.01 -8.70
N THR A 58 10.69 0.34 -7.59
CA THR A 58 10.76 0.94 -6.26
C THR A 58 12.12 0.67 -5.63
N HIS A 59 12.73 1.71 -5.06
CA HIS A 59 13.99 1.57 -4.31
C HIS A 59 13.75 1.06 -2.88
N ASN A 60 12.56 1.32 -2.33
CA ASN A 60 12.18 0.98 -0.96
C ASN A 60 12.13 -0.54 -0.73
N LYS A 61 12.62 -0.97 0.43
CA LYS A 61 12.54 -2.36 0.87
C LYS A 61 11.14 -2.66 1.40
N VAL A 62 10.69 -3.89 1.17
CA VAL A 62 9.45 -4.40 1.77
C VAL A 62 9.73 -4.69 3.23
N GLU A 63 8.96 -4.07 4.11
CA GLU A 63 8.96 -4.34 5.54
C GLU A 63 7.89 -5.39 5.84
N ILE A 64 8.24 -6.36 6.67
CA ILE A 64 7.36 -7.48 7.01
C ILE A 64 7.14 -7.44 8.51
N LEU A 65 5.88 -7.27 8.91
CA LEU A 65 5.47 -7.39 10.30
C LEU A 65 5.01 -8.83 10.53
N GLN A 66 5.73 -9.55 11.39
CA GLN A 66 5.42 -10.94 11.71
C GLN A 66 4.65 -11.01 13.02
N ASN A 67 3.61 -11.86 13.06
CA ASN A 67 2.89 -12.17 14.30
C ASN A 67 3.71 -13.09 15.21
N ASP A 68 4.43 -14.06 14.61
CA ASP A 68 5.35 -14.95 15.32
C ASP A 68 6.80 -14.68 14.87
N PRO A 69 7.69 -14.21 15.76
CA PRO A 69 9.08 -13.92 15.42
C PRO A 69 9.95 -15.16 15.20
N SER A 70 9.45 -16.36 15.53
CA SER A 70 10.21 -17.62 15.36
C SER A 70 10.10 -18.21 13.96
N ASN A 71 9.11 -17.79 13.15
CA ASN A 71 8.93 -18.28 11.79
C ASN A 71 9.92 -17.58 10.85
N PRO A 72 10.82 -18.32 10.17
CA PRO A 72 11.79 -17.71 9.27
C PRO A 72 11.11 -16.94 8.14
N LEU A 73 11.70 -15.79 7.78
CA LEU A 73 11.26 -15.00 6.63
C LEU A 73 11.65 -15.71 5.34
N TYR A 74 10.66 -16.21 4.61
CA TYR A 74 10.87 -16.80 3.29
C TYR A 74 10.77 -15.71 2.22
N SER A 75 11.77 -15.68 1.33
CA SER A 75 11.72 -14.87 0.12
C SER A 75 12.03 -15.77 -1.07
N ALA A 76 11.10 -15.88 -2.01
CA ALA A 76 11.30 -16.63 -3.24
C ALA A 76 11.80 -15.70 -4.35
N LYS A 77 12.83 -16.10 -5.09
CA LYS A 77 13.43 -15.33 -6.20
C LYS A 77 12.94 -15.77 -7.57
N SER A 78 12.38 -16.97 -7.64
CA SER A 78 11.84 -17.58 -8.85
C SER A 78 10.45 -18.15 -8.58
N PHE A 79 9.67 -18.39 -9.63
CA PHE A 79 8.34 -18.99 -9.46
C PHE A 79 8.44 -20.49 -9.13
N GLU A 80 9.54 -21.13 -9.52
CA GLU A 80 9.86 -22.53 -9.27
C GLU A 80 10.07 -22.81 -7.77
N GLU A 81 10.67 -21.88 -7.03
CA GLU A 81 10.89 -22.00 -5.58
C GLU A 81 9.57 -22.05 -4.78
N LEU A 82 8.48 -21.58 -5.36
CA LEU A 82 7.17 -21.53 -4.70
C LEU A 82 6.43 -22.88 -4.74
N SER A 83 7.01 -23.92 -5.35
CA SER A 83 6.42 -25.27 -5.47
C SER A 83 5.00 -25.25 -6.04
N ILE A 84 4.74 -24.35 -7.00
CA ILE A 84 3.45 -24.20 -7.68
C ILE A 84 3.33 -25.29 -8.77
N PRO A 85 2.14 -25.87 -9.03
CA PRO A 85 1.96 -26.83 -10.11
C PRO A 85 2.35 -26.27 -11.48
N GLU A 86 2.90 -27.14 -12.35
CA GLU A 86 3.46 -26.77 -13.66
C GLU A 86 2.45 -26.05 -14.57
N GLU A 87 1.18 -26.41 -14.50
CA GLU A 87 0.11 -25.78 -15.28
C GLU A 87 0.00 -24.26 -14.99
N PHE A 88 0.14 -23.88 -13.72
CA PHE A 88 0.11 -22.48 -13.31
C PHE A 88 1.41 -21.75 -13.64
N LEU A 89 2.56 -22.42 -13.48
CA LEU A 89 3.86 -21.86 -13.90
C LEU A 89 3.86 -21.53 -15.39
N ARG A 90 3.35 -22.44 -16.22
CA ARG A 90 3.18 -22.22 -17.66
C ARG A 90 2.27 -21.02 -17.93
N GLY A 91 1.14 -20.90 -17.23
CA GLY A 91 0.25 -19.74 -17.36
C GLY A 91 0.94 -18.42 -16.99
N ILE A 92 1.74 -18.39 -15.92
CA ILE A 92 2.51 -17.20 -15.49
C ILE A 92 3.51 -16.80 -16.58
N TYR A 93 4.21 -17.76 -17.17
CA TYR A 93 5.15 -17.50 -18.26
C TYR A 93 4.48 -17.09 -19.56
N ASP A 94 3.33 -17.69 -19.90
CA ASP A 94 2.52 -17.30 -21.06
C ASP A 94 2.01 -15.84 -20.93
N MET A 95 1.79 -15.36 -19.70
CA MET A 95 1.47 -13.95 -19.41
C MET A 95 2.69 -13.01 -19.47
N GLY A 96 3.90 -13.53 -19.70
CA GLY A 96 5.13 -12.75 -19.83
C GLY A 96 5.78 -12.38 -18.49
N PHE A 97 5.38 -12.99 -17.37
CA PHE A 97 6.04 -12.80 -16.09
C PHE A 97 7.21 -13.77 -15.95
N SER A 98 8.44 -13.25 -15.96
CA SER A 98 9.66 -14.07 -15.84
C SER A 98 10.14 -14.26 -14.40
N LYS A 99 9.78 -13.35 -13.50
CA LYS A 99 10.17 -13.40 -12.08
C LYS A 99 9.13 -12.72 -11.20
N PRO A 100 9.01 -13.13 -9.92
CA PRO A 100 8.17 -12.41 -8.96
C PRO A 100 8.63 -10.95 -8.78
N SER A 101 7.68 -10.05 -8.60
CA SER A 101 7.96 -8.66 -8.20
C SER A 101 8.39 -8.57 -6.74
N ARG A 102 9.00 -7.44 -6.35
CA ARG A 102 9.55 -7.25 -4.99
C ARG A 102 8.57 -7.55 -3.85
N ILE A 103 7.29 -7.23 -4.02
CA ILE A 103 6.25 -7.54 -3.02
C ILE A 103 5.85 -9.02 -3.07
N GLN A 104 5.84 -9.64 -4.25
CA GLN A 104 5.51 -11.05 -4.45
C GLN A 104 6.59 -11.97 -3.89
N GLU A 105 7.87 -11.59 -3.99
CA GLU A 105 8.97 -12.36 -3.40
C GLU A 105 8.76 -12.61 -1.90
N ALA A 106 8.17 -11.64 -1.19
CA ALA A 106 7.87 -11.73 0.25
C ALA A 106 6.48 -12.32 0.53
N ALA A 107 5.47 -11.96 -0.27
CA ALA A 107 4.09 -12.33 -0.01
C ALA A 107 3.74 -13.76 -0.46
N LEU A 108 4.21 -14.18 -1.65
CA LEU A 108 3.82 -15.48 -2.21
C LEU A 108 4.24 -16.67 -1.34
N PRO A 109 5.46 -16.72 -0.75
CA PRO A 109 5.83 -17.81 0.14
C PRO A 109 4.90 -17.93 1.36
N ILE A 110 4.36 -16.80 1.85
CA ILE A 110 3.45 -16.77 2.99
C ILE A 110 2.06 -17.25 2.57
N LEU A 111 1.54 -16.72 1.45
CA LEU A 111 0.19 -17.02 0.96
C LEU A 111 0.03 -18.47 0.48
N LEU A 112 1.09 -19.12 0.01
CA LEU A 112 1.03 -20.49 -0.52
C LEU A 112 1.32 -21.56 0.53
N ARG A 113 1.94 -21.21 1.66
CA ARG A 113 2.30 -22.17 2.72
C ARG A 113 1.12 -22.54 3.62
N GLU A 114 0.13 -21.66 3.75
CA GLU A 114 -1.08 -21.88 4.56
C GLU A 114 -2.31 -21.54 3.72
N PRO A 115 -2.97 -22.53 3.09
CA PRO A 115 -4.28 -22.34 2.46
C PRO A 115 -5.42 -22.16 3.49
#